data_AF-A0A4X2LIY5-F1
#
_entry.id   AF-A0A4X2LIY5-F1
#
_cell.length_a   1.000
_cell.length_b   1.000
_cell.length_c   1.000
_cell.angle_alpha   90.00
_cell.angle_beta   90.00
_cell.angle_gamma   90.00
#
_symmetry.space_group_name_H-M   'P 1'
#
loop_
_entity.id
_entity.type
_entity.pdbx_description
1 polymer ?
#
loop_
_entity_poly.entity_id
_entity_poly.type
_entity_poly.pdbx_seq_one_letter_code
_entity_poly.pdbx_strand_id
1 'polypeptide(L)'
;MTRHGKNCTAGAVYTYHENKKDTAASGYGTQKMRLSRDAIKDFDCCCLSLQPCRDPVLPSFWIPSMAPKAKAARLEKPSRVVRCPMSGKPLLLSDLAPVRFTPVDGPEDRVGPIARRERYVCAVTRDGLNNTTPCAVLRRRSAWSG
;
A
#
# COMPACT_ATOMS: atom_id res chain seq x y z
N MET A 1 38.98 -29.80 -12.38
CA MET A 1 38.32 -29.61 -13.70
C MET A 1 37.04 -30.42 -13.72
N THR A 2 35.92 -29.81 -13.36
CA THR A 2 34.60 -30.46 -13.44
C THR A 2 34.21 -30.61 -14.90
N ARG A 3 34.04 -31.86 -15.32
CA ARG A 3 33.74 -32.28 -16.68
C ARG A 3 32.34 -31.79 -17.04
N HIS A 4 32.24 -30.65 -17.73
CA HIS A 4 30.96 -30.17 -18.25
C HIS A 4 30.42 -31.22 -19.24
N GLY A 5 29.27 -31.81 -18.94
CA GLY A 5 28.64 -32.82 -19.78
C GLY A 5 28.32 -32.21 -21.14
N LYS A 6 29.01 -32.66 -22.20
CA LYS A 6 28.89 -32.12 -23.56
C LYS A 6 27.54 -32.44 -24.25
N ASN A 7 26.65 -33.18 -23.60
CA ASN A 7 25.36 -33.58 -24.16
C ASN A 7 24.22 -33.13 -23.23
N CYS A 8 23.97 -31.83 -23.15
CA CYS A 8 22.71 -31.32 -22.63
C CYS A 8 21.67 -31.42 -23.76
N THR A 9 20.92 -32.52 -23.80
CA THR A 9 19.81 -32.73 -24.75
C THR A 9 18.53 -31.95 -24.39
N ALA A 10 18.58 -31.10 -23.36
CA ALA A 10 17.50 -30.20 -22.96
C ALA A 10 17.63 -28.79 -23.58
N GLY A 11 18.27 -28.69 -24.75
CA GLY A 11 18.23 -27.46 -25.54
C GLY A 11 16.82 -27.25 -26.11
N ALA A 12 16.30 -26.03 -26.06
CA ALA A 12 15.05 -25.71 -26.75
C ALA A 12 15.21 -26.04 -28.24
N VAL A 13 14.32 -26.88 -28.79
CA VAL A 13 14.32 -27.30 -30.20
C VAL A 13 14.26 -26.08 -31.13
N TYR A 14 13.55 -25.04 -30.69
CA TYR A 14 13.48 -23.76 -31.37
C TYR A 14 14.37 -22.73 -30.70
N THR A 15 15.13 -22.02 -31.52
CA THR A 15 15.81 -20.80 -31.12
C THR A 15 14.79 -19.72 -30.77
N TYR A 16 15.22 -18.74 -29.98
CA TYR A 16 14.40 -17.57 -29.65
C TYR A 16 13.83 -16.87 -30.91
N HIS A 17 14.63 -16.80 -31.99
CA HIS A 17 14.21 -16.15 -33.23
C HIS A 17 13.16 -16.95 -33.99
N GLU A 18 13.24 -18.28 -33.98
CA GLU A 18 12.22 -19.15 -34.59
C GLU A 18 10.91 -19.04 -33.81
N ASN A 19 10.95 -19.15 -32.48
CA ASN A 19 9.78 -18.93 -31.64
C ASN A 19 9.13 -17.57 -31.88
N LYS A 20 9.92 -16.51 -32.07
CA LYS A 20 9.40 -15.17 -32.36
C LYS A 20 8.75 -15.08 -33.74
N LYS A 21 9.32 -15.74 -34.76
CA LYS A 21 8.75 -15.79 -36.12
C LYS A 21 7.46 -16.60 -36.13
N ASP A 22 7.43 -17.75 -35.46
CA ASP A 22 6.26 -18.61 -35.37
C ASP A 22 5.14 -17.94 -34.57
N THR A 23 5.46 -17.29 -33.45
CA THR A 23 4.49 -16.48 -32.69
C THR A 23 3.89 -15.37 -33.57
N ALA A 24 4.70 -14.70 -34.39
CA ALA A 24 4.22 -13.65 -35.29
C ALA A 24 3.35 -14.20 -36.44
N ALA A 25 3.72 -15.36 -37.01
CA ALA A 25 3.00 -15.98 -38.12
C ALA A 25 1.71 -16.68 -37.68
N SER A 26 1.72 -17.37 -36.54
CA SER A 26 0.57 -18.09 -36.00
C SER A 26 -0.45 -17.18 -35.33
N GLY A 27 -0.07 -15.99 -34.87
CA GLY A 27 -0.97 -15.05 -34.19
C GLY A 27 -1.37 -15.47 -32.77
N TYR A 28 -1.00 -16.67 -32.32
CA TYR A 28 -1.22 -17.17 -30.96
C TYR A 28 -0.03 -16.86 -30.03
N GLY A 29 -0.30 -16.68 -28.73
CA GLY A 29 0.70 -16.36 -27.71
C GLY A 29 0.66 -14.91 -27.24
N THR A 30 1.63 -14.51 -26.40
CA THR A 30 1.68 -13.16 -25.82
C THR A 30 2.21 -12.16 -26.84
N GLN A 31 1.29 -11.45 -27.50
CA GLN A 31 1.64 -10.39 -28.47
C GLN A 31 1.74 -9.03 -27.80
N LYS A 32 2.74 -8.24 -28.21
CA LYS A 32 2.85 -6.82 -27.86
C LYS A 32 2.45 -5.98 -29.06
N MET A 33 1.20 -5.55 -29.12
CA MET A 33 0.70 -4.65 -30.16
C MET A 33 0.04 -3.42 -29.55
N ARG A 34 0.04 -2.30 -30.29
CA ARG A 34 -0.78 -1.13 -29.98
C ARG A 34 -2.17 -1.37 -30.53
N LEU A 35 -3.17 -1.41 -29.66
CA LEU A 35 -4.57 -1.56 -30.04
C LEU A 35 -5.18 -0.18 -30.31
N SER A 36 -6.07 -0.10 -31.32
CA SER A 36 -6.85 1.11 -31.59
C SER A 36 -7.93 1.32 -30.52
N ARG A 37 -8.60 2.48 -30.57
CA ARG A 37 -9.75 2.78 -29.71
C ARG A 37 -10.84 1.71 -29.79
N ASP A 38 -11.00 1.08 -30.95
CA ASP A 38 -12.04 0.07 -31.22
C ASP A 38 -11.82 -1.25 -30.46
N ALA A 39 -10.62 -1.45 -29.91
CA ALA A 39 -10.35 -2.59 -29.03
C ALA A 39 -10.80 -2.34 -27.58
N ILE A 40 -11.10 -1.09 -27.23
CA ILE A 40 -11.63 -0.72 -25.93
C ILE A 40 -13.15 -0.82 -26.03
N LYS A 41 -13.71 -1.68 -25.18
CA LYS A 41 -15.15 -1.84 -25.08
C LYS A 41 -15.81 -0.54 -24.59
N ASP A 42 -16.91 -0.13 -25.23
CA ASP A 42 -17.70 1.01 -24.78
C ASP A 42 -18.24 0.79 -23.37
N PHE A 43 -18.42 1.90 -22.64
CA PHE A 43 -18.78 1.90 -21.22
C PHE A 43 -20.09 1.12 -20.94
N ASP A 44 -21.06 1.20 -21.84
CA ASP A 44 -22.39 0.59 -21.69
C ASP A 44 -22.54 -0.78 -22.38
N CYS A 45 -21.52 -1.31 -23.02
CA CYS A 45 -21.62 -2.60 -23.70
C CYS A 45 -21.61 -3.78 -22.71
N CYS A 46 -22.18 -4.92 -23.07
CA CYS A 46 -22.13 -6.15 -22.26
C CYS A 46 -20.81 -6.90 -22.46
N CYS A 47 -20.17 -7.44 -21.41
CA CYS A 47 -18.92 -8.21 -21.54
C CYS A 47 -19.11 -9.56 -22.23
N LEU A 48 -20.35 -10.06 -22.32
CA LEU A 48 -20.68 -11.35 -22.93
C LEU A 48 -21.12 -11.20 -24.39
N SER A 49 -21.91 -10.18 -24.71
CA SER A 49 -22.49 -10.01 -26.05
C SER A 49 -21.87 -8.88 -26.88
N LEU A 50 -21.05 -8.01 -26.28
CA LEU A 50 -20.48 -6.81 -26.91
C LEU A 50 -21.53 -5.86 -27.53
N GLN A 51 -22.81 -6.05 -27.20
CA GLN A 51 -23.92 -5.18 -27.58
C GLN A 51 -24.17 -4.14 -26.47
N PRO A 52 -24.72 -2.96 -26.79
CA PRO A 52 -25.18 -2.00 -25.80
C PRO A 52 -26.17 -2.65 -24.81
N CYS A 53 -25.90 -2.52 -23.51
CA CYS A 53 -26.82 -3.01 -22.49
C CYS A 53 -28.10 -2.18 -22.52
N ARG A 54 -29.26 -2.84 -22.57
CA ARG A 54 -30.56 -2.15 -22.44
C ARG A 54 -30.77 -1.58 -21.04
N ASP A 55 -30.27 -2.28 -20.03
CA ASP A 55 -30.28 -1.86 -18.63
C ASP A 55 -28.96 -2.29 -17.96
N PRO A 56 -27.93 -1.42 -17.94
CA PRO A 56 -26.67 -1.74 -17.31
C PRO A 56 -26.87 -1.79 -15.78
N VAL A 57 -26.63 -2.94 -15.14
CA VAL A 57 -26.72 -3.09 -13.66
C VAL A 57 -25.33 -3.12 -13.03
N LEU A 58 -24.37 -2.38 -13.59
CA LEU A 58 -23.04 -2.26 -12.99
C LEU A 58 -23.10 -1.16 -11.91
N PRO A 59 -22.94 -1.48 -10.60
CA PRO A 59 -22.81 -0.46 -9.57
C PRO A 59 -21.46 0.23 -9.72
N SER A 60 -21.39 1.19 -10.65
CA SER A 60 -20.23 2.02 -10.86
C SER A 60 -20.29 3.16 -9.86
N PHE A 61 -19.44 3.08 -8.83
CA PHE A 61 -19.29 4.12 -7.81
C PHE A 61 -19.02 5.51 -8.40
N TRP A 62 -18.42 5.57 -9.59
CA TRP A 62 -18.04 6.80 -10.29
C TRP A 62 -19.13 7.41 -11.18
N ILE A 63 -20.30 6.77 -11.32
CA ILE A 63 -21.44 7.32 -12.06
C ILE A 63 -22.50 7.82 -11.07
N PRO A 64 -22.73 9.15 -11.00
CA PRO A 64 -23.65 9.74 -10.03
C PRO A 64 -25.09 9.20 -10.10
N SER A 65 -25.57 8.79 -11.27
CA SER A 65 -26.93 8.27 -11.47
C SER A 65 -27.11 6.80 -11.05
N MET A 66 -26.02 6.04 -10.92
CA MET A 66 -26.04 4.59 -10.66
C MET A 66 -25.48 4.20 -9.29
N ALA A 67 -25.06 5.17 -8.47
CA ALA A 67 -24.71 4.90 -7.09
C ALA A 67 -25.92 4.28 -6.37
N PRO A 68 -25.80 3.08 -5.77
CA PRO A 68 -26.91 2.40 -5.10
C PRO A 68 -27.30 3.20 -3.86
N LYS A 69 -28.20 4.18 -4.03
CA LYS A 69 -28.77 5.06 -3.00
C LYS A 69 -27.90 5.15 -1.75
N ALA A 70 -26.72 5.76 -1.89
CA ALA A 70 -26.13 6.43 -0.76
C ALA A 70 -27.14 7.55 -0.44
N LYS A 71 -28.11 7.25 0.44
CA LYS A 71 -28.86 8.30 1.13
C LYS A 71 -27.79 9.31 1.54
N ALA A 72 -28.02 10.59 1.28
CA ALA A 72 -27.14 11.64 1.75
C ALA A 72 -27.07 11.52 3.28
N ALA A 73 -26.18 10.65 3.77
CA ALA A 73 -25.91 10.48 5.17
C ALA A 73 -25.32 11.81 5.53
N ARG A 74 -26.06 12.60 6.30
CA ARG A 74 -25.50 13.79 6.93
C ARG A 74 -24.28 13.27 7.69
N LEU A 75 -23.11 13.54 7.12
CA LEU A 75 -21.85 13.16 7.72
C LEU A 75 -21.74 14.03 8.97
N GLU A 76 -22.10 13.47 10.10
CA GLU A 76 -21.97 14.17 11.37
C GLU A 76 -20.49 14.47 11.56
N LYS A 77 -20.19 15.75 11.82
CA LYS A 77 -18.82 16.20 11.98
C LYS A 77 -18.18 15.35 13.09
N PRO A 78 -17.00 14.73 12.84
CA PRO A 78 -16.32 13.98 13.87
C PRO A 78 -16.13 14.86 15.10
N SER A 79 -16.36 14.30 16.29
CA SER A 79 -16.30 15.08 17.53
C SER A 79 -14.94 15.74 17.67
N ARG A 80 -14.91 17.05 17.99
CA ARG A 80 -13.67 17.81 18.20
C ARG A 80 -12.85 17.34 19.40
N VAL A 81 -13.48 16.58 20.28
CA VAL A 81 -12.87 16.10 21.53
C VAL A 81 -12.07 14.83 21.25
N VAL A 82 -10.77 14.88 21.51
CA VAL A 82 -9.88 13.71 21.47
C VAL A 82 -10.26 12.81 22.66
N ARG A 83 -10.50 11.53 22.40
CA ARG A 83 -10.90 10.55 23.43
C ARG A 83 -9.88 9.44 23.57
N CYS A 84 -9.75 8.91 24.78
CA CYS A 84 -8.89 7.76 25.05
C CYS A 84 -9.46 6.50 24.37
N PRO A 85 -8.68 5.73 23.60
CA PRO A 85 -9.15 4.52 22.91
C PRO A 85 -9.55 3.39 23.86
N MET A 86 -9.05 3.39 25.11
CA MET A 86 -9.39 2.36 26.10
C MET A 86 -10.55 2.75 27.03
N SER A 87 -10.76 4.04 27.29
CA SER A 87 -11.74 4.49 28.32
C SER A 87 -12.82 5.43 27.81
N GLY A 88 -12.73 5.94 26.57
CA GLY A 88 -13.70 6.88 25.99
C GLY A 88 -13.75 8.27 26.64
N LYS A 89 -12.96 8.48 27.71
CA LYS A 89 -12.85 9.77 28.41
C LYS A 89 -12.18 10.83 27.53
N PRO A 90 -12.58 12.11 27.66
CA PRO A 90 -11.89 13.20 26.98
C PRO A 90 -10.44 13.27 27.46
N LEU A 91 -9.49 13.41 26.52
CA LEU A 91 -8.08 13.62 26.81
C LEU A 91 -7.75 15.11 26.65
N LEU A 92 -7.21 15.71 27.70
CA LEU A 92 -6.63 17.06 27.65
C LEU A 92 -5.12 16.98 27.49
N LEU A 93 -4.50 18.07 27.00
CA LEU A 93 -3.05 18.15 26.84
C LEU A 93 -2.32 17.97 28.18
N SER A 94 -2.94 18.42 29.29
CA SER A 94 -2.45 18.25 30.66
C SER A 94 -2.40 16.78 31.11
N ASP A 95 -3.25 15.93 30.53
CA ASP A 95 -3.29 14.50 30.88
C ASP A 95 -2.19 13.70 30.16
N LEU A 96 -1.57 14.28 29.13
CA LEU A 96 -0.52 13.64 28.36
C LEU A 96 0.83 13.79 29.09
N ALA A 97 1.55 12.68 29.22
CA ALA A 97 2.89 12.69 29.78
C ALA A 97 3.89 13.21 28.72
N PRO A 98 4.71 14.25 29.02
CA PRO A 98 5.76 14.67 28.10
C PRO A 98 6.86 13.61 28.06
N VAL A 99 7.13 13.09 26.86
CA VAL A 99 8.19 12.09 26.63
C VAL A 99 9.34 12.76 25.90
N ARG A 100 10.55 12.69 26.46
CA ARG A 100 11.78 13.14 25.80
C ARG A 100 12.46 11.94 25.17
N PHE A 101 12.46 11.85 23.84
CA PHE A 101 13.12 10.77 23.13
C PHE A 101 14.61 11.07 22.96
N THR A 102 15.45 10.09 23.24
CA THR A 102 16.90 10.17 23.00
C THR A 102 17.17 9.85 21.53
N PRO A 103 17.85 10.71 20.76
CA PRO A 103 18.22 10.41 19.39
C PRO A 103 19.23 9.26 19.31
N VAL A 104 19.26 8.55 18.18
CA VAL A 104 20.31 7.54 17.90
C VAL A 104 21.65 8.25 17.65
N ASP A 105 22.67 7.89 18.42
CA ASP A 105 24.05 8.32 18.20
C ASP A 105 24.60 7.62 16.94
N GLY A 106 24.58 8.32 15.81
CA GLY A 106 25.24 7.91 14.57
C GLY A 106 26.15 9.02 14.07
N PRO A 107 27.13 8.73 13.19
CA PRO A 107 27.88 9.78 12.52
C PRO A 107 26.89 10.80 11.94
N GLU A 108 27.20 12.09 12.07
CA GLU A 108 26.33 13.18 11.61
C GLU A 108 26.12 13.10 10.09
N ASP A 109 25.21 12.23 9.65
CA ASP A 109 24.77 12.21 8.27
C ASP A 109 24.11 13.55 7.99
N ARG A 110 24.47 14.14 6.84
CA ARG A 110 23.87 15.37 6.29
C ARG A 110 22.35 15.27 6.09
N VAL A 111 21.78 14.09 6.33
CA VAL A 111 20.36 13.79 6.23
C VAL A 111 19.75 13.82 7.63
N GLY A 112 18.78 14.73 7.82
CA GLY A 112 18.08 14.90 9.08
C GLY A 112 17.42 13.60 9.60
N PRO A 113 17.13 13.53 10.91
CA PRO A 113 16.68 12.31 11.57
C PRO A 113 15.39 11.73 10.97
N ILE A 114 14.57 12.52 10.28
CA ILE A 114 13.30 12.09 9.66
C ILE A 114 13.52 10.98 8.62
N ALA A 115 14.60 11.02 7.85
CA ALA A 115 14.86 10.02 6.80
C ALA A 115 15.45 8.71 7.34
N ARG A 116 15.88 8.67 8.61
CA ARG A 116 16.47 7.49 9.22
C ARG A 116 15.37 6.48 9.60
N ARG A 117 15.63 5.20 9.36
CA ARG A 117 14.74 4.09 9.78
C ARG A 117 14.66 3.98 11.31
N GLU A 118 15.79 4.19 11.98
CA GLU A 118 15.90 4.24 13.44
C GLU A 118 16.23 5.67 13.84
N ARG A 119 15.28 6.33 14.51
CA ARG A 119 15.38 7.77 14.83
C ARG A 119 15.70 8.00 16.30
N TYR A 120 15.15 7.15 17.17
CA TYR A 120 15.24 7.29 18.60
C TYR A 120 15.61 5.96 19.24
N VAL A 121 16.27 6.03 20.40
CA VAL A 121 16.61 4.86 21.22
C VAL A 121 15.93 4.93 22.57
N CYS A 122 15.69 3.76 23.16
CA CYS A 122 15.29 3.63 24.56
C CYS A 122 16.39 4.15 25.47
N ALA A 123 16.06 5.00 26.45
CA ALA A 123 17.03 5.55 27.40
C ALA A 123 17.66 4.49 28.33
N VAL A 124 16.98 3.36 28.55
CA VAL A 124 17.43 2.30 29.47
C VAL A 124 18.16 1.19 28.71
N THR A 125 17.55 0.65 27.64
CA THR A 125 18.08 -0.50 26.92
C THR A 125 18.90 -0.14 25.67
N ARG A 126 18.82 1.12 25.21
CA ARG A 126 19.40 1.58 23.94
C ARG A 126 18.88 0.89 22.67
N ASP A 127 17.77 0.16 22.77
CA ASP A 127 17.12 -0.43 21.60
C ASP A 127 16.46 0.64 20.71
N GLY A 128 16.50 0.45 19.40
CA GLY A 128 15.87 1.32 18.41
C GLY A 128 14.34 1.33 18.53
N LEU A 129 13.76 2.51 18.67
CA LEU A 129 12.30 2.69 18.77
C LEU A 129 11.68 2.78 17.38
N ASN A 130 10.75 1.88 17.08
CA ASN A 130 9.98 1.84 15.83
C ASN A 130 8.45 1.90 16.12
N ASN A 131 7.63 2.06 15.09
CA ASN A 131 6.16 2.18 15.24
C ASN A 131 5.47 0.91 15.73
N THR A 132 6.17 -0.23 15.71
CA THR A 132 5.67 -1.54 16.14
C THR A 132 6.13 -1.93 17.53
N THR A 133 7.16 -1.27 18.08
CA THR A 133 7.70 -1.59 19.40
C THR A 133 6.79 -1.02 20.49
N PRO A 134 6.19 -1.86 21.36
CA PRO A 134 5.42 -1.37 22.50
C PRO A 134 6.35 -0.63 23.47
N CYS A 135 6.00 0.61 23.79
CA CYS A 135 6.78 1.46 24.67
C CYS A 135 5.99 1.78 25.94
N ALA A 136 6.64 1.71 27.09
CA ALA A 136 6.07 2.13 28.37
C ALA A 136 6.89 3.29 28.95
N VAL A 137 6.19 4.29 29.50
CA VAL A 137 6.82 5.46 30.12
C VAL A 137 6.78 5.29 31.63
N LEU A 138 7.95 5.25 32.26
CA LEU A 138 8.07 5.24 33.72
C LEU A 138 7.93 6.68 34.24
N ARG A 139 6.91 6.92 35.08
CA ARG A 139 6.67 8.22 35.69
C ARG A 139 6.94 8.16 37.20
N ARG A 140 7.80 9.05 37.71
CA ARG A 140 8.02 9.21 39.17
C ARG A 140 6.79 9.87 39.82
N ARG A 141 6.40 9.37 41.00
CA ARG A 141 5.19 9.79 41.75
C ARG A 141 5.15 11.29 42.09
N SER A 142 6.29 11.97 42.17
CA SER A 142 6.39 13.39 42.54
C SER A 142 5.97 14.38 41.45
N ALA A 143 5.67 13.92 40.22
CA ALA A 143 5.34 14.79 39.09
C ALA A 143 3.83 15.04 38.90
N TRP A 144 3.01 14.78 39.94
CA TRP A 144 1.53 14.89 39.92
C TRP A 144 1.00 15.99 40.86
N SER A 145 1.75 17.08 40.98
CA SER A 145 1.27 18.31 41.61
C SER A 145 1.08 19.36 40.51
N GLY A 146 -0.12 19.39 39.95
CA GLY A 146 -0.54 20.31 38.89
C GLY A 146 -2.00 20.08 38.57
#